data_AF-A0A259PHJ4-F1
#
_entry.id   AF-A0A259PHJ4-F1
#
_cell.length_a   1.000
_cell.length_b   1.000
_cell.length_c   1.000
_cell.angle_alpha   90.00
_cell.angle_beta   90.00
_cell.angle_gamma   90.00
#
_symmetry.space_group_name_H-M   'P 1'
#
loop_
_entity.id
_entity.type
_entity.pdbx_description
1 polymer ?
#
loop_
_entity_poly.entity_id
_entity_poly.type
_entity_poly.pdbx_seq_one_letter_code
_entity_poly.pdbx_strand_id
1 'polypeptide(L)'
;MAQAKTLTPQELDKVLAYVSTKKYPERDRALILTSCYSGLRVAEITSLKMRDVVNEDGTIRNEVRLSAAQTKGGQPRTVFLPKKLQDELA
;
A
#
# COMPACT_ATOMS: atom_id res chain seq x y z
N MET A 1 19.29 13.90 12.79
CA MET A 1 17.89 13.99 12.31
C MET A 1 17.00 13.41 13.40
N ALA A 2 15.93 14.09 13.80
CA ALA A 2 14.97 13.51 14.74
C ALA A 2 14.25 12.33 14.09
N GLN A 3 13.97 11.27 14.86
CA GLN A 3 13.23 10.12 14.36
C GLN A 3 11.80 10.53 14.00
N ALA A 4 11.36 10.18 12.80
CA ALA A 4 9.98 10.43 12.39
C ALA A 4 9.02 9.61 13.26
N LYS A 5 7.95 10.24 13.73
CA LYS A 5 6.88 9.56 14.47
C LYS A 5 6.20 8.54 13.55
N THR A 6 6.05 7.31 14.04
CA THR A 6 5.21 6.29 13.42
C THR A 6 3.83 6.27 14.07
N LEU A 7 2.79 6.08 13.26
CA LEU A 7 1.42 5.99 13.78
C LEU A 7 1.25 4.77 14.68
N THR A 8 0.59 4.95 15.81
CA THR A 8 0.05 3.80 16.57
C THR A 8 -1.18 3.23 15.86
N PRO A 9 -1.62 1.99 16.19
CA PRO A 9 -2.87 1.45 15.66
C PRO A 9 -4.07 2.37 15.86
N GLN A 10 -4.20 2.97 17.06
CA GLN A 10 -5.31 3.88 17.37
C GLN A 10 -5.24 5.20 16.58
N GLU A 11 -4.03 5.67 16.26
CA GLU A 11 -3.86 6.85 15.42
C GLU A 11 -4.19 6.55 13.95
N LEU A 12 -3.81 5.36 13.47
CA LEU A 12 -4.21 4.90 12.14
C LEU A 12 -5.73 4.79 12.03
N ASP A 13 -6.41 4.24 13.04
CA ASP A 13 -7.88 4.16 13.05
C ASP A 13 -8.54 5.54 12.94
N LYS A 14 -8.00 6.56 13.64
CA LYS A 14 -8.47 7.94 13.53
C LYS A 14 -8.27 8.51 12.13
N VAL A 15 -7.14 8.23 11.50
CA VAL A 15 -6.88 8.63 10.11
C VAL A 15 -7.88 7.99 9.16
N LEU A 16 -8.13 6.69 9.30
CA LEU A 16 -9.07 5.96 8.45
C LEU A 16 -10.51 6.42 8.66
N ALA A 17 -10.91 6.71 9.91
CA ALA A 17 -12.19 7.30 10.23
C ALA A 17 -12.36 8.68 9.56
N TYR A 18 -11.34 9.52 9.58
CA TYR A 18 -11.39 10.80 8.87
C TYR A 18 -11.50 10.63 7.36
N VAL A 19 -10.75 9.69 6.77
CA VAL A 19 -10.76 9.39 5.33
C VAL A 19 -12.13 8.90 4.87
N SER A 20 -12.87 8.19 5.73
CA SER A 20 -14.25 7.75 5.43
C SER A 20 -15.22 8.88 5.08
N THR A 21 -14.92 10.11 5.51
CA THR A 21 -15.74 11.31 5.23
C THR A 21 -15.40 12.00 3.90
N LYS A 22 -14.41 11.49 3.15
CA LYS A 22 -13.91 12.10 1.91
C LYS A 22 -14.64 11.59 0.67
N LYS A 23 -14.38 12.25 -0.45
CA LYS A 23 -15.02 11.96 -1.75
C LYS A 23 -14.74 10.55 -2.26
N TYR A 24 -13.55 10.01 -1.99
CA TYR A 24 -13.10 8.70 -2.48
C TYR A 24 -12.56 7.85 -1.31
N PRO A 25 -13.43 7.48 -0.35
CA PRO A 25 -12.99 6.92 0.93
C PRO A 25 -12.31 5.57 0.76
N GLU A 26 -12.83 4.68 -0.09
CA GLU A 26 -12.29 3.35 -0.36
C GLU A 26 -10.89 3.42 -1.00
N ARG A 27 -10.75 4.23 -2.05
CA ARG A 27 -9.45 4.46 -2.72
C ARG A 27 -8.41 5.00 -1.74
N ASP A 28 -8.76 6.03 -0.99
CA ASP A 28 -7.82 6.71 -0.09
C ASP A 28 -7.42 5.79 1.07
N ARG A 29 -8.36 5.00 1.59
CA ARG A 29 -8.12 3.95 2.58
C ARG A 29 -7.16 2.87 2.03
N ALA A 30 -7.42 2.34 0.84
CA ALA A 30 -6.53 1.36 0.19
C ALA A 30 -5.11 1.91 -0.01
N LEU A 31 -4.95 3.17 -0.42
CA LEU A 31 -3.65 3.81 -0.59
C LEU A 31 -2.87 3.92 0.74
N ILE A 32 -3.55 4.37 1.80
CA ILE A 32 -2.94 4.52 3.13
C ILE A 32 -2.53 3.15 3.68
N LEU A 33 -3.43 2.17 3.64
CA LEU A 33 -3.17 0.84 4.17
C LEU A 33 -2.10 0.10 3.37
N THR A 34 -2.05 0.31 2.05
CA THR A 34 -0.95 -0.19 1.21
C THR A 34 0.38 0.36 1.72
N SER A 35 0.50 1.68 1.95
CA SER A 35 1.73 2.26 2.47
C SER A 35 2.10 1.73 3.87
N CYS A 36 1.12 1.68 4.79
CA CYS A 36 1.35 1.25 6.17
C CYS A 36 1.68 -0.24 6.31
N TYR A 37 1.11 -1.11 5.46
CA TYR A 37 1.21 -2.56 5.65
C TYR A 37 2.22 -3.24 4.73
N SER A 38 2.50 -2.69 3.55
CA SER A 38 3.49 -3.24 2.62
C SER A 38 4.85 -2.52 2.71
N GLY A 39 4.90 -1.32 3.30
CA GLY A 39 6.12 -0.51 3.33
C GLY A 39 6.53 0.06 1.97
N LEU A 40 5.60 0.06 1.00
CA LEU A 40 5.78 0.74 -0.28
C LEU A 40 5.86 2.25 -0.07
N ARG A 41 6.79 2.88 -0.79
CA ARG A 41 6.89 4.34 -0.88
C ARG A 41 5.85 4.88 -1.83
N VAL A 42 5.48 6.15 -1.66
CA VAL A 42 4.45 6.80 -2.50
C VAL A 42 4.70 6.65 -4.00
N ALA A 43 5.95 6.83 -4.47
CA ALA A 43 6.30 6.69 -5.89
C ALA A 43 6.13 5.24 -6.40
N GLU A 44 6.40 4.25 -5.55
CA GLU A 44 6.23 2.84 -5.88
C GLU A 44 4.73 2.53 -5.99
N ILE A 45 3.92 3.02 -5.03
CA ILE A 45 2.44 2.86 -5.04
C ILE A 45 1.83 3.47 -6.30
N THR A 46 2.22 4.68 -6.70
CA THR A 46 1.67 5.34 -7.91
C THR A 46 2.06 4.64 -9.21
N SER A 47 3.09 3.79 -9.19
CA SER A 47 3.55 3.04 -10.35
C SER A 47 2.89 1.66 -10.50
N LEU A 48 2.13 1.22 -9.49
CA LEU A 48 1.47 -0.08 -9.51
C LEU A 48 0.34 -0.10 -10.53
N LYS A 49 0.19 -1.25 -11.19
CA LYS A 49 -0.93 -1.60 -12.06
C LYS A 49 -1.69 -2.78 -11.46
N MET A 50 -2.94 -2.97 -11.88
CA MET A 50 -3.77 -4.11 -11.45
C MET A 50 -3.04 -5.45 -11.62
N ARG A 51 -2.38 -5.66 -12.77
CA ARG A 51 -1.59 -6.87 -13.06
C ARG A 51 -0.39 -7.11 -12.13
N ASP A 52 0.04 -6.10 -11.37
CA ASP A 52 1.15 -6.23 -10.44
C ASP A 52 0.65 -6.79 -9.10
N VAL A 53 -0.64 -6.59 -8.78
CA VAL A 53 -1.26 -6.86 -7.47
C VAL A 53 -2.30 -7.99 -7.54
N VAL A 54 -2.99 -8.14 -8.67
CA VAL A 54 -4.11 -9.07 -8.86
C VAL A 54 -3.71 -10.17 -9.86
N ASN A 55 -4.01 -11.42 -9.52
CA ASN A 55 -3.87 -12.57 -10.38
C ASN A 55 -4.99 -12.66 -11.42
N GLU A 56 -4.83 -13.52 -12.42
CA GLU A 56 -5.83 -13.72 -13.47
C GLU A 56 -7.15 -14.29 -12.94
N ASP A 57 -7.11 -15.02 -11.82
CA ASP A 57 -8.27 -15.55 -11.11
C ASP A 57 -8.96 -14.52 -10.20
N GLY A 58 -8.47 -13.27 -10.17
CA GLY A 58 -8.99 -12.19 -9.33
C GLY A 58 -8.43 -12.18 -7.90
N THR A 59 -7.60 -13.14 -7.50
CA THR A 59 -7.00 -13.15 -6.16
C THR A 59 -5.88 -12.13 -6.02
N ILE A 60 -5.72 -11.56 -4.83
CA ILE A 60 -4.59 -10.67 -4.52
C ILE A 60 -3.30 -11.51 -4.37
N ARG A 61 -2.22 -11.05 -4.99
CA ARG A 61 -0.90 -11.70 -4.90
C ARG A 61 -0.32 -11.63 -3.49
N ASN A 62 0.53 -12.60 -3.19
CA ASN A 62 1.31 -12.61 -1.94
C ASN A 62 2.47 -11.62 -1.97
N GLU A 63 2.96 -11.27 -3.15
CA GLU A 63 4.08 -10.36 -3.34
C GLU A 63 3.97 -9.57 -4.65
N VAL A 64 4.61 -8.41 -4.65
CA VAL A 64 4.75 -7.54 -5.81
C VAL A 64 6.23 -7.34 -6.09
N ARG A 65 6.67 -7.67 -7.31
CA ARG A 65 8.02 -7.39 -7.77
C ARG A 65 8.06 -6.03 -8.46
N LEU A 66 8.75 -5.08 -7.84
CA LEU A 66 9.01 -3.77 -8.41
C LEU A 66 10.25 -3.81 -9.30
N SER A 67 10.09 -3.32 -10.53
CA SER A 67 11.21 -3.09 -11.45
C SER A 67 12.06 -1.89 -11.02
N ALA A 68 13.27 -1.78 -11.57
CA ALA A 68 14.16 -0.63 -11.35
C ALA A 68 13.49 0.71 -11.66
N ALA A 69 12.65 0.77 -12.69
CA ALA A 69 11.94 1.99 -13.08
C ALA A 69 10.87 2.43 -12.07
N GLN A 70 10.42 1.52 -11.19
CA GLN A 70 9.38 1.76 -10.20
C GLN A 70 9.96 2.21 -8.85
N THR A 71 11.27 2.06 -8.61
CA THR A 71 11.89 2.37 -7.33
C THR A 71 12.74 3.63 -7.38
N LYS A 72 12.76 4.35 -6.26
CA LYS A 72 13.69 5.47 -6.10
C LYS A 72 15.12 4.92 -6.02
N GLY A 73 15.95 5.25 -7.01
CA GLY A 73 17.35 4.83 -7.08
C GLY A 73 17.63 3.63 -8.00
N GLY A 74 16.63 3.14 -8.75
CA GLY A 74 16.86 2.16 -9.82
C GLY A 74 17.13 0.74 -9.34
N GLN A 75 16.90 0.43 -8.06
CA GLN A 75 17.13 -0.90 -7.50
C GLN A 75 15.82 -1.68 -7.41
N PRO A 76 15.64 -2.77 -8.18
CA PRO A 76 14.43 -3.57 -8.10
C PRO A 76 14.32 -4.25 -6.74
N ARG A 77 13.08 -4.48 -6.27
CA ARG A 77 12.83 -5.20 -5.02
C ARG A 77 11.48 -5.89 -5.05
N THR A 78 11.35 -6.93 -4.22
CA THR A 78 10.06 -7.57 -3.96
C THR A 78 9.50 -7.05 -2.63
N VAL A 79 8.19 -6.86 -2.60
CA VAL A 79 7.44 -6.47 -1.41
C VAL A 79 6.32 -7.47 -1.18
N PHE A 80 6.17 -7.94 0.06
CA PHE A 80 5.12 -8.87 0.43
C PHE A 80 3.83 -8.13 0.81
N LEU A 81 2.69 -8.66 0.37
CA LEU A 81 1.37 -8.18 0.74
C LEU A 81 0.83 -9.07 1.87
N PRO A 82 0.78 -8.57 3.12
CA PRO A 82 0.30 -9.38 4.24
C PRO A 82 -1.19 -9.68 4.11
N LYS A 83 -1.66 -10.76 4.74
CA LYS A 83 -3.07 -11.21 4.65
C LYS A 83 -4.09 -10.09 4.93
N LYS A 84 -3.85 -9.29 5.97
CA LYS A 84 -4.68 -8.12 6.30
C LYS A 84 -4.80 -7.07 5.18
N LEU A 85 -3.77 -6.92 4.34
CA LEU A 85 -3.81 -6.02 3.20
C LEU A 85 -4.50 -6.68 2.00
N GLN A 86 -4.30 -7.98 1.82
CA GLN A 86 -5.03 -8.74 0.80
C GLN A 86 -6.54 -8.69 1.07
N ASP A 87 -6.97 -8.86 2.33
CA ASP A 87 -8.37 -8.81 2.73
C ASP A 87 -8.99 -7.41 2.60
N GLU A 88 -8.17 -6.36 2.62
CA GLU A 88 -8.60 -4.97 2.40
C GLU A 88 -8.76 -4.64 0.89
N LEU A 89 -8.02 -5.34 0.02
CA LEU A 89 -7.99 -5.08 -1.42
C LEU A 89 -8.92 -6.01 -2.23
N ALA A 90 -9.44 -7.08 -1.60
CA ALA A 90 -10.35 -8.05 -2.20
C ALA A 90 -11.80 -7.58 -2.13
#